data_AF-A0A7S3GIC3-F1
#
_entry.id   AF-A0A7S3GIC3-F1
#
_cell.length_a   1.000
_cell.length_b   1.000
_cell.length_c   1.000
_cell.angle_alpha   90.00
_cell.angle_beta   90.00
_cell.angle_gamma   90.00
#
_symmetry.space_group_name_H-M   'P 1'
#
loop_
_entity.id
_entity.type
_entity.pdbx_description
1 polymer ?
#
loop_
_entity_poly.entity_id
_entity_poly.type
_entity_poly.pdbx_seq_one_letter_code
_entity_poly.pdbx_strand_id
1 'polypeptide(L)'
;WLPVSLNECNFLPARFLPFLVYRKQIKRNQEGRVFLEERPKRSRQERMSVNVPDALKRLKPFLQRAHEVEDRYKLVAYYCRLYVLEEAIADPIRKTDKEVQMFLLHLMDDVEKLKPEMPSKAEAQPRVESFALSVFKKAASEDLNGRATRATVATYRSAVHFLEVCQVFSDDKSGPKPHLKQELAEKLKYAKWKAIDIHKALAAGEVPTPGGPGFEPPKPEPLEGEEEEGEGEEGGEGSGHEEEEEGLGMPPPPP
;
A
#
# COMPACT_ATOMS: atom_id res chain seq x y z
N TRP A 1 17.40 -14.87 46.36
CA TRP A 1 18.12 -14.43 45.15
C TRP A 1 18.47 -15.65 44.32
N LEU A 2 17.53 -16.09 43.47
CA LEU A 2 17.76 -17.08 42.41
C LEU A 2 17.55 -16.33 41.09
N PRO A 3 18.47 -16.44 40.11
CA PRO A 3 18.45 -15.60 38.93
C PRO A 3 17.34 -16.05 37.97
N VAL A 4 16.58 -15.06 37.52
CA VAL A 4 15.50 -15.17 36.55
C VAL A 4 16.08 -15.54 35.18
N SER A 5 15.73 -16.75 34.74
CA SER A 5 15.26 -17.09 33.39
C SER A 5 16.07 -16.55 32.20
N LEU A 6 16.88 -17.46 31.64
CA LEU A 6 17.22 -17.51 30.21
C LEU A 6 15.94 -17.72 29.38
N ASN A 7 15.20 -16.65 29.09
CA ASN A 7 14.15 -16.68 28.06
C ASN A 7 14.03 -15.29 27.47
N GLU A 8 14.68 -15.06 26.32
CA GLU A 8 14.28 -14.04 25.32
C GLU A 8 15.20 -13.97 24.08
N CYS A 9 16.06 -14.98 23.82
CA CYS A 9 16.89 -15.01 22.60
C CYS A 9 16.23 -15.71 21.38
N ASN A 10 14.93 -16.01 21.41
CA ASN A 10 14.22 -16.66 20.30
C ASN A 10 13.21 -15.69 19.68
N PHE A 11 13.69 -14.70 18.93
CA PHE A 11 12.82 -13.66 18.36
C PHE A 11 12.40 -13.92 16.91
N LEU A 12 12.95 -14.94 16.25
CA LEU A 12 12.44 -15.39 14.95
C LEU A 12 11.70 -16.72 15.15
N PRO A 13 10.53 -16.92 14.53
CA PRO A 13 9.79 -18.17 14.67
C PRO A 13 10.67 -19.37 14.29
N ALA A 14 10.43 -20.55 14.86
CA ALA A 14 11.28 -21.73 14.71
C ALA A 14 11.67 -22.08 13.26
N ARG A 15 10.84 -21.66 12.28
CA ARG A 15 11.09 -21.73 10.84
C ARG A 15 12.41 -21.06 10.37
N PHE A 16 12.97 -20.14 11.15
CA PHE A 16 14.21 -19.41 10.86
C PHE A 16 15.49 -20.07 11.41
N LEU A 17 15.37 -21.08 12.27
CA LEU A 17 16.51 -21.71 12.95
C LEU A 17 17.60 -22.21 11.98
N PRO A 18 17.29 -22.87 10.85
CA PRO A 18 18.31 -23.31 9.90
C PRO A 18 19.15 -22.15 9.34
N PHE A 19 18.53 -21.01 9.07
CA PHE A 19 19.22 -19.82 8.57
C PHE A 19 20.03 -19.12 9.66
N LEU A 20 19.56 -19.12 10.90
CA LEU A 20 20.32 -18.61 12.04
C LEU A 20 21.55 -19.46 12.33
N VAL A 21 21.44 -20.79 12.20
CA VAL A 21 22.58 -21.72 12.29
C VAL A 21 23.56 -21.49 11.15
N TYR A 22 23.06 -21.38 9.91
CA TYR A 22 23.88 -21.08 8.74
C TYR A 22 24.61 -19.73 8.86
N ARG A 23 23.93 -18.70 9.37
CA ARG A 23 24.52 -17.39 9.66
C ARG A 23 25.62 -17.48 10.72
N LYS A 24 25.39 -18.21 11.82
CA LYS A 24 26.41 -18.46 12.85
C LYS A 24 27.63 -19.19 12.26
N GLN A 25 27.40 -20.16 11.37
CA GLN A 25 28.46 -20.89 10.68
C GLN A 25 29.30 -19.97 9.77
N ILE A 26 28.67 -19.05 9.03
CA ILE A 26 29.37 -18.06 8.20
C ILE A 26 30.16 -17.08 9.06
N LYS A 27 29.56 -16.55 10.12
CA LYS A 27 30.27 -15.64 11.05
C LYS A 27 31.49 -16.32 11.66
N ARG A 28 31.34 -17.57 12.12
CA ARG A 28 32.45 -18.40 12.62
C ARG A 28 33.54 -18.66 11.58
N ASN A 29 33.17 -18.84 10.30
CA ASN A 29 34.13 -19.00 9.21
C ASN A 29 34.81 -17.68 8.81
N GLN A 30 34.18 -16.52 9.08
CA GLN A 30 34.75 -15.19 8.84
C GLN A 30 35.61 -14.69 10.02
N GLU A 31 35.35 -15.17 11.24
CA GLU A 31 36.11 -14.83 12.45
C GLU A 31 37.57 -15.32 12.44
N GLY A 32 37.98 -16.11 11.44
CA GLY A 32 39.40 -16.41 11.14
C GLY A 32 40.12 -15.38 10.27
N ARG A 33 39.44 -14.31 9.82
CA ARG A 33 40.02 -13.26 8.96
C ARG A 33 39.51 -11.89 9.43
N VAL A 34 40.19 -11.32 10.43
CA VAL A 34 39.92 -9.98 10.96
C VAL A 34 40.17 -8.94 9.87
N PHE A 35 39.11 -8.25 9.44
CA PHE A 35 39.23 -6.88 8.94
C PHE A 35 37.93 -6.13 9.27
N LEU A 36 38.03 -5.20 10.22
CA LEU A 36 37.00 -4.21 10.52
C LEU A 36 36.91 -3.24 9.34
N GLU A 37 36.14 -3.60 8.32
CA GLU A 37 35.70 -2.65 7.32
C GLU A 37 34.38 -2.05 7.80
N GLU A 38 34.43 -0.83 8.31
CA GLU A 38 33.23 -0.01 8.49
C GLU A 38 32.53 0.07 7.14
N ARG A 39 31.46 -0.72 6.97
CA ARG A 39 30.73 -0.77 5.71
C ARG A 39 30.24 0.65 5.40
N PRO A 40 30.63 1.25 4.26
CA PRO A 40 30.13 2.55 3.88
C PRO A 40 28.61 2.50 3.84
N LYS A 41 27.96 3.62 4.20
CA LYS A 41 26.51 3.78 4.08
C LYS A 41 26.14 3.51 2.61
N ARG A 42 25.73 2.28 2.31
CA ARG A 42 25.30 1.88 0.96
C ARG A 42 24.33 2.91 0.46
N SER A 43 24.60 3.44 -0.73
CA SER A 43 23.69 4.39 -1.35
C SER A 43 22.28 3.78 -1.41
N ARG A 44 21.26 4.63 -1.39
CA ARG A 44 19.85 4.22 -1.47
C ARG A 44 19.59 3.25 -2.64
N GLN A 45 20.31 3.43 -3.74
CA GLN A 45 20.29 2.59 -4.94
C GLN A 45 20.92 1.20 -4.74
N GLU A 46 21.95 1.10 -3.89
CA GLU A 46 22.74 -0.11 -3.67
C GLU A 46 22.15 -1.05 -2.60
N ARG A 47 21.22 -0.55 -1.76
CA ARG A 47 20.35 -1.42 -0.96
C ARG A 47 19.50 -2.36 -1.82
N MET A 48 19.25 -1.99 -3.08
CA MET A 48 18.47 -2.76 -4.05
C MET A 48 19.32 -3.65 -4.97
N SER A 49 20.62 -3.37 -5.15
CA SER A 49 21.44 -4.06 -6.17
C SER A 49 21.98 -5.41 -5.74
N VAL A 50 21.39 -6.04 -4.72
CA VAL A 50 21.57 -7.48 -4.56
C VAL A 50 20.60 -8.13 -5.54
N ASN A 51 21.13 -8.53 -6.70
CA ASN A 51 20.43 -9.20 -7.78
C ASN A 51 19.44 -10.23 -7.18
N VAL A 52 18.14 -9.93 -7.24
CA VAL A 52 17.11 -10.79 -6.63
C VAL A 52 17.12 -12.10 -7.41
N PRO A 53 17.47 -13.24 -6.78
CA PRO A 53 17.57 -14.50 -7.50
C PRO A 53 16.27 -14.85 -8.21
N ASP A 54 16.35 -15.52 -9.37
CA ASP A 54 15.17 -15.86 -10.17
C ASP A 54 14.13 -16.70 -9.40
N ALA A 55 14.61 -17.52 -8.46
CA ALA A 55 13.75 -18.26 -7.53
C ALA A 55 12.83 -17.34 -6.70
N LEU A 56 13.26 -16.10 -6.42
CA LEU A 56 12.51 -15.08 -5.66
C LEU A 56 11.77 -14.07 -6.55
N LYS A 57 11.66 -14.28 -7.87
CA LYS A 57 11.04 -13.32 -8.79
C LYS A 57 9.62 -12.89 -8.41
N ARG A 58 8.84 -13.79 -7.80
CA ARG A 58 7.48 -13.50 -7.31
C ARG A 58 7.46 -12.51 -6.12
N LEU A 59 8.56 -12.45 -5.36
CA LEU A 59 8.70 -11.61 -4.17
C LEU A 59 9.34 -10.24 -4.48
N LYS A 60 9.96 -10.11 -5.65
CA LYS A 60 10.57 -8.85 -6.13
C LYS A 60 9.61 -7.64 -6.04
N PRO A 61 8.31 -7.74 -6.39
CA PRO A 61 7.39 -6.60 -6.26
C PRO A 61 7.24 -6.08 -4.83
N PHE A 62 7.31 -6.95 -3.82
CA PHE A 62 7.21 -6.53 -2.41
C PHE A 62 8.45 -5.76 -1.96
N LEU A 63 9.64 -6.18 -2.41
CA LEU A 63 10.89 -5.45 -2.15
C LEU A 63 10.90 -4.09 -2.83
N GLN A 64 10.40 -4.02 -4.07
CA GLN A 64 10.20 -2.76 -4.80
C GLN A 64 9.27 -1.82 -4.00
N ARG A 65 8.13 -2.33 -3.50
CA ARG A 65 7.21 -1.54 -2.67
C ARG A 65 7.86 -1.07 -1.36
N ALA A 66 8.63 -1.94 -0.70
CA ALA A 66 9.36 -1.58 0.51
C ALA A 66 10.27 -0.37 0.27
N HIS A 67 10.99 -0.38 -0.86
CA HIS A 67 11.90 0.70 -1.23
C HIS A 67 11.19 2.02 -1.55
N GLU A 68 10.06 1.95 -2.26
CA GLU A 68 9.28 3.15 -2.62
C GLU A 68 8.75 3.91 -1.40
N VAL A 69 8.46 3.19 -0.31
CA VAL A 69 7.86 3.76 0.90
C VAL A 69 8.86 3.96 2.04
N GLU A 70 10.12 3.54 1.90
CA GLU A 70 11.07 3.47 3.02
C GLU A 70 11.39 4.82 3.67
N ASP A 71 11.39 5.92 2.90
CA ASP A 71 11.70 7.24 3.45
C ASP A 71 10.58 7.78 4.34
N ARG A 72 9.32 7.61 3.90
CA ARG A 72 8.14 8.20 4.55
C ARG A 72 7.46 7.24 5.51
N TYR A 73 7.51 5.94 5.22
CA TYR A 73 6.81 4.89 5.94
C TYR A 73 7.77 3.73 6.25
N LYS A 74 8.82 4.01 7.03
CA LYS A 74 9.82 3.02 7.49
C LYS A 74 9.19 1.75 8.04
N LEU A 75 8.11 1.89 8.83
CA LEU A 75 7.35 0.78 9.41
C LEU A 75 6.79 -0.16 8.33
N VAL A 76 6.14 0.38 7.30
CA VAL A 76 5.58 -0.41 6.21
C VAL A 76 6.70 -1.09 5.43
N ALA A 77 7.78 -0.37 5.14
CA ALA A 77 8.93 -0.93 4.44
C ALA A 77 9.59 -2.09 5.21
N TYR A 78 9.64 -2.00 6.54
CA TYR A 78 10.09 -3.09 7.40
C TYR A 78 9.20 -4.33 7.25
N TYR A 79 7.88 -4.18 7.34
CA TYR A 79 6.95 -5.32 7.21
C TYR A 79 6.91 -5.92 5.80
N CYS A 80 7.11 -5.12 4.74
CA CYS A 80 7.28 -5.65 3.39
C CYS A 80 8.52 -6.55 3.28
N ARG A 81 9.65 -6.17 3.88
CA ARG A 81 10.87 -6.99 3.91
C ARG A 81 10.68 -8.25 4.76
N LEU A 82 10.01 -8.12 5.91
CA LEU A 82 9.70 -9.25 6.78
C LEU A 82 8.78 -10.28 6.08
N TYR A 83 7.77 -9.81 5.35
CA TYR A 83 6.88 -10.67 4.56
C TYR A 83 7.66 -11.49 3.52
N VAL A 84 8.54 -10.82 2.74
CA VAL A 84 9.40 -11.50 1.75
C VAL A 84 10.27 -12.57 2.40
N LEU A 85 10.81 -12.26 3.57
CA LEU A 85 11.66 -13.16 4.32
C LEU A 85 10.90 -14.39 4.83
N GLU A 86 9.68 -14.22 5.35
CA GLU A 86 8.81 -15.32 5.77
C GLU A 86 8.41 -16.23 4.60
N GLU A 87 7.98 -15.63 3.48
CA GLU A 87 7.60 -16.34 2.26
C GLU A 87 8.77 -17.10 1.63
N ALA A 88 9.96 -16.49 1.60
CA ALA A 88 11.13 -17.13 1.02
C ALA A 88 11.63 -18.33 1.84
N ILE A 89 11.40 -18.33 3.16
CA ILE A 89 11.80 -19.43 4.06
C ILE A 89 10.74 -20.53 4.14
N ALA A 90 9.48 -20.21 3.80
CA ALA A 90 8.40 -21.20 3.74
C ALA A 90 8.66 -22.27 2.67
N ASP A 91 9.27 -21.90 1.54
CA ASP A 91 9.54 -22.81 0.42
C ASP A 91 10.86 -23.60 0.65
N PRO A 92 10.82 -24.95 0.73
CA PRO A 92 12.00 -25.77 0.96
C PRO A 92 13.00 -25.76 -0.20
N ILE A 93 12.56 -25.53 -1.44
CA ILE A 93 13.43 -25.51 -2.64
C ILE A 93 14.40 -24.33 -2.56
N ARG A 94 13.99 -23.25 -1.91
CA ARG A 94 14.79 -22.02 -1.74
C ARG A 94 15.89 -22.16 -0.68
N LYS A 95 15.87 -23.25 0.09
CA LYS A 95 16.85 -23.52 1.15
C LYS A 95 18.10 -24.23 0.64
N THR A 96 18.11 -24.74 -0.59
CA THR A 96 19.26 -25.47 -1.15
C THR A 96 20.12 -24.62 -2.07
N ASP A 97 19.56 -23.54 -2.62
CA ASP A 97 20.25 -22.61 -3.51
C ASP A 97 21.12 -21.61 -2.72
N LYS A 98 22.43 -21.60 -3.01
CA LYS A 98 23.41 -20.72 -2.35
C LYS A 98 23.17 -19.24 -2.64
N GLU A 99 22.72 -18.89 -3.84
CA GLU A 99 22.45 -17.48 -4.19
C GLU A 99 21.26 -16.95 -3.41
N VAL A 100 20.20 -17.76 -3.30
CA VAL A 100 19.02 -17.47 -2.49
C VAL A 100 19.38 -17.37 -1.01
N GLN A 101 20.18 -18.30 -0.50
CA GLN A 101 20.64 -18.24 0.89
C GLN A 101 21.42 -16.96 1.18
N MET A 102 22.35 -16.57 0.32
CA MET A 102 23.17 -15.37 0.51
C MET A 102 22.32 -14.09 0.43
N PHE A 103 21.36 -14.04 -0.49
CA PHE A 103 20.37 -12.97 -0.55
C PHE A 103 19.54 -12.88 0.75
N LEU A 104 19.03 -14.00 1.25
CA LEU A 104 18.22 -14.02 2.47
C LEU A 104 19.02 -13.61 3.70
N LEU A 105 20.29 -13.99 3.81
CA LEU A 105 21.16 -13.51 4.90
C LEU A 105 21.30 -11.99 4.90
N HIS A 106 21.49 -11.38 3.73
CA HIS A 106 21.53 -9.92 3.62
C HIS A 106 20.19 -9.27 4.00
N LEU A 107 19.08 -9.84 3.52
CA LEU A 107 17.74 -9.35 3.87
C LEU A 107 17.46 -9.47 5.39
N MET A 108 17.90 -10.56 6.03
CA MET A 108 17.81 -10.74 7.47
C MET A 108 18.63 -9.69 8.23
N ASP A 109 19.88 -9.45 7.83
CA ASP A 109 20.71 -8.42 8.46
C ASP A 109 20.05 -7.02 8.37
N ASP A 110 19.39 -6.71 7.26
CA ASP A 110 18.68 -5.44 7.09
C ASP A 110 17.42 -5.34 7.95
N VAL A 111 16.64 -6.42 8.06
CA VAL A 111 15.48 -6.48 8.96
C VAL A 111 15.92 -6.36 10.43
N GLU A 112 16.99 -7.04 10.83
CA GLU A 112 17.51 -6.99 12.20
C GLU A 112 18.03 -5.61 12.60
N LYS A 113 18.65 -4.87 11.67
CA LYS A 113 19.11 -3.49 11.93
C LYS A 113 17.96 -2.52 12.15
N LEU A 114 16.84 -2.70 11.45
CA LEU A 114 15.68 -1.81 11.54
C LEU A 114 14.78 -2.13 12.73
N LYS A 115 14.78 -3.38 13.19
CA LYS A 115 13.99 -3.87 14.31
C LYS A 115 14.03 -3.01 15.60
N PRO A 116 15.18 -2.53 16.11
CA PRO A 116 15.20 -1.70 17.32
C PRO A 116 14.45 -0.37 17.18
N GLU A 117 14.24 0.12 15.96
CA GLU A 117 13.45 1.33 15.68
C GLU A 117 11.94 1.03 15.53
N MET A 118 11.53 -0.24 15.51
CA MET A 118 10.14 -0.62 15.25
C MET A 118 9.35 -0.79 16.55
N PRO A 119 8.08 -0.36 16.61
CA PRO A 119 7.21 -0.57 17.75
C PRO A 119 6.82 -2.05 17.90
N SER A 120 6.11 -2.36 18.98
CA SER A 120 5.57 -3.71 19.20
C SER A 120 4.67 -4.15 18.03
N LYS A 121 4.58 -5.47 17.79
CA LYS A 121 3.74 -6.02 16.70
C LYS A 121 2.27 -5.55 16.82
N ALA A 122 1.76 -5.46 18.05
CA ALA A 122 0.40 -5.00 18.34
C ALA A 122 0.18 -3.53 17.97
N GLU A 123 1.16 -2.66 18.20
CA GLU A 123 1.11 -1.25 17.80
C GLU A 123 1.34 -1.03 16.31
N ALA A 124 2.16 -1.89 15.70
CA ALA A 124 2.49 -1.82 14.29
C ALA A 124 1.32 -2.21 13.39
N GLN A 125 0.58 -3.27 13.77
CA GLN A 125 -0.51 -3.83 12.98
C GLN A 125 -1.52 -2.78 12.49
N PRO A 126 -2.20 -2.00 13.35
CA PRO A 126 -3.20 -1.04 12.89
C PRO A 126 -2.61 0.07 12.01
N ARG A 127 -1.33 0.42 12.20
CA ARG A 127 -0.65 1.43 11.38
C ARG A 127 -0.37 0.91 9.96
N VAL A 128 0.08 -0.34 9.84
CA VAL A 128 0.32 -0.99 8.54
C VAL A 128 -1.00 -1.26 7.81
N GLU A 129 -2.02 -1.72 8.54
CA GLU A 129 -3.37 -1.95 7.98
C GLU A 129 -3.99 -0.64 7.48
N SER A 130 -3.95 0.42 8.29
CA SER A 130 -4.45 1.75 7.89
C SER A 130 -3.75 2.27 6.63
N PHE A 131 -2.42 2.09 6.55
CA PHE A 131 -1.67 2.44 5.35
C PHE A 131 -2.14 1.65 4.11
N ALA A 132 -2.24 0.33 4.21
CA ALA A 132 -2.69 -0.51 3.10
C ALA A 132 -4.11 -0.11 2.63
N LEU A 133 -5.02 0.15 3.57
CA LEU A 133 -6.38 0.62 3.28
C LEU A 133 -6.38 2.01 2.65
N SER A 134 -5.49 2.92 3.04
CA SER A 134 -5.39 4.24 2.43
C SER A 134 -4.99 4.17 0.95
N VAL A 135 -4.05 3.28 0.60
CA VAL A 135 -3.61 3.07 -0.79
C VAL A 135 -4.74 2.48 -1.62
N PHE A 136 -5.48 1.52 -1.05
CA PHE A 136 -6.69 0.98 -1.69
C PHE A 136 -7.75 2.05 -1.91
N LYS A 137 -8.08 2.84 -0.89
CA LYS A 137 -9.09 3.91 -0.95
C LYS A 137 -8.72 4.96 -1.99
N LYS A 138 -7.44 5.30 -2.12
CA LYS A 138 -6.96 6.21 -3.17
C LYS A 138 -7.30 5.68 -4.57
N ALA A 139 -6.95 4.42 -4.86
CA ALA A 139 -7.27 3.81 -6.15
C ALA A 139 -8.78 3.69 -6.39
N ALA A 140 -9.53 3.29 -5.35
CA ALA A 140 -10.98 3.20 -5.42
C ALA A 140 -11.64 4.56 -5.66
N SER A 141 -11.17 5.63 -5.03
CA SER A 141 -11.72 6.97 -5.26
C SER A 141 -11.50 7.43 -6.71
N GLU A 142 -10.33 7.18 -7.29
CA GLU A 142 -10.07 7.49 -8.70
C GLU A 142 -10.98 6.68 -9.64
N ASP A 143 -11.16 5.39 -9.36
CA ASP A 143 -12.03 4.48 -10.10
C ASP A 143 -13.51 4.87 -10.03
N LEU A 144 -14.03 5.11 -8.82
CA LEU A 144 -15.43 5.48 -8.59
C LEU A 144 -15.81 6.82 -9.21
N ASN A 145 -14.85 7.74 -9.35
CA ASN A 145 -15.04 9.02 -10.02
C ASN A 145 -14.89 8.92 -11.56
N GLY A 146 -14.75 7.71 -12.13
CA GLY A 146 -14.56 7.52 -13.57
C GLY A 146 -13.24 8.05 -14.11
N ARG A 147 -12.24 8.29 -13.24
CA ARG A 147 -10.91 8.82 -13.59
C ARG A 147 -9.85 7.72 -13.56
N ALA A 148 -10.25 6.48 -13.80
CA ALA A 148 -9.34 5.34 -13.80
C ALA A 148 -8.32 5.45 -14.94
N THR A 149 -7.03 5.43 -14.58
CA THR A 149 -5.91 5.51 -15.53
C THR A 149 -4.92 4.35 -15.34
N ARG A 150 -3.87 4.30 -16.16
CA ARG A 150 -2.74 3.38 -15.95
C ARG A 150 -2.10 3.57 -14.56
N ALA A 151 -2.13 4.79 -14.03
CA ALA A 151 -1.66 5.06 -12.66
C ALA A 151 -2.57 4.42 -11.61
N THR A 152 -3.89 4.46 -11.81
CA THR A 152 -4.86 3.78 -10.94
C THR A 152 -4.64 2.27 -10.91
N VAL A 153 -4.33 1.65 -12.06
CA VAL A 153 -3.92 0.23 -12.13
C VAL A 153 -2.66 -0.03 -11.29
N ALA A 154 -1.64 0.81 -11.40
CA ALA A 154 -0.41 0.68 -10.62
C ALA A 154 -0.66 0.87 -9.12
N THR A 155 -1.57 1.77 -8.74
CA THR A 155 -1.99 1.98 -7.35
C THR A 155 -2.74 0.76 -6.81
N TYR A 156 -3.69 0.18 -7.55
CA TYR A 156 -4.35 -1.07 -7.15
C TYR A 156 -3.36 -2.22 -7.00
N ARG A 157 -2.42 -2.40 -7.94
CA ARG A 157 -1.35 -3.41 -7.83
C ARG A 157 -0.50 -3.21 -6.58
N SER A 158 -0.24 -1.96 -6.21
CA SER A 158 0.49 -1.63 -4.98
C SER A 158 -0.35 -1.95 -3.74
N ALA A 159 -1.64 -1.61 -3.75
CA ALA A 159 -2.57 -1.94 -2.67
C ALA A 159 -2.65 -3.46 -2.44
N VAL A 160 -2.68 -4.27 -3.51
CA VAL A 160 -2.64 -5.74 -3.42
C VAL A 160 -1.45 -6.22 -2.59
N HIS A 161 -0.23 -5.75 -2.90
CA HIS A 161 0.96 -6.16 -2.16
C HIS A 161 0.92 -5.70 -0.70
N PHE A 162 0.46 -4.46 -0.42
CA PHE A 162 0.36 -3.98 0.97
C PHE A 162 -0.70 -4.74 1.78
N LEU A 163 -1.83 -5.10 1.16
CA LEU A 163 -2.86 -5.93 1.79
C LEU A 163 -2.37 -7.36 2.04
N GLU A 164 -1.52 -7.92 1.17
CA GLU A 164 -0.87 -9.21 1.39
C GLU A 164 0.15 -9.16 2.54
N VAL A 165 0.89 -8.07 2.69
CA VAL A 165 1.83 -7.87 3.81
C VAL A 165 1.13 -7.87 5.16
N CYS A 166 -0.14 -7.44 5.23
CA CYS A 166 -0.92 -7.52 6.47
C CYS A 166 -1.12 -8.96 6.98
N GLN A 167 -0.88 -10.00 6.15
CA GLN A 167 -1.00 -11.40 6.56
C GLN A 167 0.07 -11.80 7.60
N VAL A 168 1.20 -11.09 7.69
CA VAL A 168 2.24 -11.31 8.73
C VAL A 168 1.67 -11.18 10.16
N PHE A 169 0.57 -10.45 10.31
CA PHE A 169 -0.13 -10.28 11.60
C PHE A 169 -1.16 -11.38 11.90
N SER A 170 -1.42 -12.31 10.98
CA SER A 170 -2.47 -13.33 11.10
C SER A 170 -2.11 -14.56 11.96
N ASP A 171 -0.83 -14.75 12.28
CA ASP A 171 -0.33 -15.93 13.01
C ASP A 171 -0.46 -15.83 14.54
N ASP A 172 -0.79 -14.65 15.07
CA ASP A 172 -0.88 -14.48 16.51
C ASP A 172 -2.28 -14.88 17.00
N LYS A 173 -2.34 -15.65 18.09
CA LYS A 173 -3.60 -16.02 18.77
C LYS A 173 -4.26 -14.81 19.46
N SER A 174 -3.66 -13.63 19.32
CA SER A 174 -4.17 -12.29 19.62
C SER A 174 -4.63 -11.52 18.36
N GLY A 175 -4.75 -12.20 17.22
CA GLY A 175 -4.88 -11.64 15.88
C GLY A 175 -6.08 -10.72 15.64
N PRO A 176 -6.15 -10.11 14.44
CA PRO A 176 -7.23 -9.20 14.07
C PRO A 176 -8.58 -9.86 14.35
N LYS A 177 -9.51 -9.09 14.93
CA LYS A 177 -10.90 -9.54 15.11
C LYS A 177 -11.38 -10.17 13.79
N PRO A 178 -12.06 -11.32 13.79
CA PRO A 178 -12.33 -12.11 12.59
C PRO A 178 -12.95 -11.31 11.42
N HIS A 179 -13.70 -10.24 11.73
CA HIS A 179 -14.23 -9.31 10.72
C HIS A 179 -13.16 -8.55 9.93
N LEU A 180 -12.10 -8.04 10.57
CA LEU A 180 -11.04 -7.29 9.87
C LEU A 180 -10.31 -8.17 8.85
N LYS A 181 -10.10 -9.44 9.19
CA LYS A 181 -9.47 -10.41 8.29
C LYS A 181 -10.32 -10.66 7.05
N GLN A 182 -11.64 -10.78 7.23
CA GLN A 182 -12.57 -10.95 6.13
C GLN A 182 -12.63 -9.70 5.24
N GLU A 183 -12.72 -8.51 5.83
CA GLU A 183 -12.73 -7.24 5.08
C GLU A 183 -11.47 -7.05 4.24
N LEU A 184 -10.29 -7.34 4.80
CA LEU A 184 -9.03 -7.26 4.06
C LEU A 184 -8.99 -8.26 2.90
N ALA A 185 -9.50 -9.48 3.09
CA ALA A 185 -9.56 -10.50 2.05
C ALA A 185 -10.50 -10.10 0.89
N GLU A 186 -11.65 -9.52 1.22
CA GLU A 186 -12.60 -9.01 0.22
C GLU A 186 -11.99 -7.85 -0.58
N LYS A 187 -11.34 -6.89 0.09
CA LYS A 187 -10.65 -5.78 -0.58
C LYS A 187 -9.49 -6.25 -1.43
N LEU A 188 -8.74 -7.25 -0.99
CA LEU A 188 -7.67 -7.87 -1.77
C LEU A 188 -8.21 -8.51 -3.05
N LYS A 189 -9.32 -9.27 -2.95
CA LYS A 189 -9.99 -9.87 -4.11
C LYS A 189 -10.49 -8.80 -5.09
N TYR A 190 -11.14 -7.77 -4.57
CA TYR A 190 -11.61 -6.63 -5.37
C TYR A 190 -10.45 -5.93 -6.09
N ALA A 191 -9.38 -5.58 -5.37
CA ALA A 191 -8.24 -4.88 -5.95
C ALA A 191 -7.56 -5.68 -7.07
N LYS A 192 -7.43 -7.01 -6.90
CA LYS A 192 -6.88 -7.90 -7.94
C LYS A 192 -7.75 -7.90 -9.18
N TRP A 193 -9.06 -8.10 -9.02
CA TRP A 193 -10.00 -8.10 -10.13
C TRP A 193 -10.02 -6.73 -10.84
N LYS A 194 -10.16 -5.63 -10.09
CA LYS A 194 -10.31 -4.29 -10.65
C LYS A 194 -9.05 -3.79 -11.36
N ALA A 195 -7.86 -4.12 -10.85
CA ALA A 195 -6.61 -3.82 -11.55
C ALA A 195 -6.54 -4.47 -12.93
N ILE A 196 -7.05 -5.70 -13.08
CA ILE A 196 -7.09 -6.43 -14.35
C ILE A 196 -8.16 -5.84 -15.26
N ASP A 197 -9.34 -5.56 -14.72
CA ASP A 197 -10.48 -4.97 -15.42
C ASP A 197 -10.14 -3.62 -16.07
N ILE A 198 -9.65 -2.66 -15.27
CA ILE A 198 -9.22 -1.35 -15.76
C ILE A 198 -8.08 -1.50 -16.79
N HIS A 199 -7.14 -2.40 -16.56
CA HIS A 199 -6.03 -2.61 -17.49
C HIS A 199 -6.51 -3.12 -18.86
N LYS A 200 -7.50 -4.02 -18.88
CA LYS A 200 -8.08 -4.55 -20.13
C LYS A 200 -8.86 -3.48 -20.89
N ALA A 201 -9.72 -2.72 -20.20
CA ALA A 201 -10.47 -1.61 -20.81
C ALA A 201 -9.52 -0.59 -21.46
N LEU A 202 -8.50 -0.14 -20.73
CA LEU A 202 -7.50 0.80 -21.25
C LEU A 202 -6.66 0.24 -22.40
N ALA A 203 -6.42 -1.08 -22.43
CA ALA A 203 -5.71 -1.74 -23.52
C ALA A 203 -6.58 -1.86 -24.80
N ALA A 204 -7.90 -1.98 -24.64
CA ALA A 204 -8.87 -1.96 -25.73
C ALA A 204 -9.20 -0.55 -26.23
N GLY A 205 -8.75 0.50 -25.53
CA GLY A 205 -9.13 1.89 -25.81
C GLY A 205 -10.51 2.27 -25.28
N GLU A 206 -11.10 1.44 -24.42
CA GLU A 206 -12.38 1.68 -23.77
C GLU A 206 -12.21 2.45 -22.46
N VAL A 207 -13.26 3.17 -22.05
CA VAL A 207 -13.30 3.84 -20.74
C VAL A 207 -13.62 2.78 -19.68
N PRO A 208 -12.79 2.61 -18.64
CA PRO A 208 -13.07 1.66 -17.57
C PRO A 208 -14.39 1.99 -16.85
N THR A 209 -15.25 1.00 -16.67
CA THR A 209 -16.49 1.17 -15.90
C THR A 209 -16.18 1.44 -14.44
N PRO A 210 -16.72 2.50 -13.81
CA PRO A 210 -16.53 2.76 -12.39
C PRO A 210 -17.09 1.62 -11.53
N GLY A 211 -16.35 1.19 -10.50
CA GLY A 211 -16.85 0.26 -9.49
C GLY A 211 -16.89 -1.23 -9.91
N GLY A 212 -17.50 -2.04 -9.05
CA GLY A 212 -17.60 -3.50 -9.20
C GLY A 212 -18.83 -4.00 -9.95
N PRO A 213 -18.93 -5.30 -10.25
CA PRO A 213 -20.16 -5.90 -10.77
C PRO A 213 -21.28 -5.71 -9.73
N GLY A 214 -22.32 -4.95 -10.07
CA GLY A 214 -23.40 -4.56 -9.14
C GLY A 214 -23.20 -3.21 -8.45
N PHE A 215 -22.20 -2.41 -8.83
CA PHE A 215 -22.10 -1.01 -8.43
C PHE A 215 -23.00 -0.17 -9.34
N GLU A 216 -24.13 0.32 -8.80
CA GLU A 216 -24.82 1.45 -9.39
C GLU A 216 -24.04 2.72 -8.99
N PRO A 217 -23.66 3.59 -9.95
CA PRO A 217 -23.09 4.88 -9.58
C PRO A 217 -24.09 5.61 -8.68
N PRO A 218 -23.64 6.33 -7.64
CA PRO A 218 -24.54 7.15 -6.85
C PRO A 218 -25.30 8.06 -7.81
N LYS A 219 -26.63 7.89 -7.85
CA LYS A 219 -27.53 8.77 -8.60
C LYS A 219 -27.21 10.19 -8.14
N PRO A 220 -26.99 11.16 -9.03
CA PRO A 220 -26.73 12.53 -8.59
C PRO A 220 -27.86 12.93 -7.66
N GLU A 221 -27.52 13.12 -6.38
CA GLU A 221 -28.43 13.71 -5.41
C GLU A 221 -28.79 15.09 -5.98
N PRO A 222 -30.09 15.42 -6.15
CA PRO A 222 -30.47 16.77 -6.50
C PRO A 222 -29.83 17.69 -5.47
N LEU A 223 -29.10 18.70 -5.96
CA LEU A 223 -28.63 19.81 -5.14
C LEU A 223 -29.81 20.31 -4.32
N GLU A 224 -29.82 20.03 -3.02
CA GLU A 224 -30.74 20.64 -2.08
C GLU A 224 -30.51 22.15 -2.17
N GLY A 225 -31.58 22.84 -2.55
CA GLY A 225 -31.57 24.26 -2.89
C GLY A 225 -31.03 25.09 -1.75
N GLU A 226 -30.26 26.10 -2.13
CA GLU A 226 -29.94 27.23 -1.28
C GLU A 226 -31.26 27.84 -0.79
N GLU A 227 -31.49 27.78 0.51
CA GLU A 227 -32.56 28.53 1.18
C GLU A 227 -32.17 30.02 1.11
N GLU A 228 -32.72 30.76 0.14
CA GLU A 228 -32.83 32.22 0.26
C GLU A 228 -33.90 32.53 1.31
N GLU A 229 -33.46 33.08 2.45
CA GLU A 229 -34.34 33.75 3.42
C GLU A 229 -34.95 35.00 2.75
N GLY A 230 -36.19 34.85 2.26
CA GLY A 230 -37.04 35.96 1.86
C GLY A 230 -37.73 36.58 3.08
N GLU A 231 -37.28 37.76 3.49
CA GLU A 231 -38.07 38.69 4.31
C GLU A 231 -39.20 39.26 3.45
N GLY A 232 -40.44 39.14 3.94
CA GLY A 232 -41.61 39.72 3.31
C GLY A 232 -41.89 41.13 3.80
N GLU A 233 -42.47 41.97 2.94
CA GLU A 233 -43.45 42.98 3.34
C GLU A 233 -44.41 43.30 2.19
N GLU A 234 -45.70 43.34 2.53
CA GLU A 234 -46.86 43.59 1.67
C GLU A 234 -47.02 45.06 1.29
N GLY A 235 -47.66 45.29 0.14
CA GLY A 235 -48.68 46.34 0.04
C GLY A 235 -48.63 47.23 -1.21
N GLY A 236 -49.74 47.24 -1.96
CA GLY A 236 -50.23 48.47 -2.60
C GLY A 236 -50.48 48.44 -4.11
N GLU A 237 -51.77 48.47 -4.45
CA GLU A 237 -52.43 48.60 -5.76
C GLU A 237 -51.92 49.74 -6.67
N GLY A 238 -52.06 49.57 -8.00
CA GLY A 238 -51.95 50.69 -8.94
C GLY A 238 -51.97 50.33 -10.43
N SER A 239 -53.15 50.42 -11.04
CA SER A 239 -53.48 50.34 -12.47
C SER A 239 -52.66 51.25 -13.41
N GLY A 240 -52.41 50.81 -14.66
CA GLY A 240 -52.47 51.73 -15.83
C GLY A 240 -51.46 51.54 -16.97
N HIS A 241 -51.96 50.97 -18.07
CA HIS A 241 -51.82 51.43 -19.48
C HIS A 241 -50.49 51.36 -20.28
N GLU A 242 -50.68 50.82 -21.50
CA GLU A 242 -50.15 51.19 -22.81
C GLU A 242 -48.82 50.61 -23.35
N GLU A 243 -49.02 49.86 -24.44
CA GLU A 243 -48.08 49.52 -25.51
C GLU A 243 -47.62 50.80 -26.22
N GLU A 244 -46.34 50.89 -26.59
CA GLU A 244 -45.94 51.48 -27.86
C GLU A 244 -44.54 51.01 -28.28
N GLU A 245 -44.39 50.94 -29.59
CA GLU A 245 -43.43 50.20 -30.38
C GLU A 245 -42.28 51.12 -30.87
N GLU A 246 -41.24 50.49 -31.42
CA GLU A 246 -40.23 51.03 -32.35
C GLU A 246 -39.07 51.91 -31.82
N GLY A 247 -37.86 51.61 -32.31
CA GLY A 247 -36.75 52.58 -32.17
C GLY A 247 -35.30 52.17 -32.38
N LEU A 248 -34.99 51.29 -33.34
CA LEU A 248 -33.81 51.37 -34.23
C LEU A 248 -32.39 51.62 -33.65
N GLY A 249 -31.52 50.62 -33.83
CA GLY A 249 -30.28 50.81 -34.59
C GLY A 249 -29.01 51.25 -33.84
N MET A 250 -28.13 50.28 -33.56
CA MET A 250 -26.69 50.52 -33.41
C MET A 250 -26.09 51.15 -34.68
N PRO A 251 -25.11 52.05 -34.50
CA PRO A 251 -23.87 51.92 -35.28
C PRO A 251 -22.58 51.95 -34.41
N PRO A 252 -21.46 51.42 -34.95
CA PRO A 252 -20.25 51.01 -34.22
C PRO A 252 -19.18 52.13 -34.05
N PRO A 253 -18.04 51.88 -33.35
CA PRO A 253 -17.16 52.89 -32.74
C PRO A 253 -16.02 53.37 -33.64
N PRO A 254 -15.36 54.49 -33.30
CA PRO A 254 -13.87 54.53 -33.22
C PRO A 254 -13.30 55.63 -32.29
N PRO A 255 -11.97 55.83 -32.17
CA PRO A 255 -10.81 54.94 -32.39
C PRO A 255 -10.19 54.39 -31.09
#